data_AF-A0A382WI12-F1
#
_entry.id   AF-A0A382WI12-F1
#
_cell.length_a   1.000
_cell.length_b   1.000
_cell.length_c   1.000
_cell.angle_alpha   90.00
_cell.angle_beta   90.00
_cell.angle_gamma   90.00
#
_symmetry.space_group_name_H-M   'P 1'
#
loop_
_entity.id
_entity.type
_entity.pdbx_description
1 polymer ?
#
loop_
_entity_poly.entity_id
_entity_poly.type
_entity_poly.pdbx_seq_one_letter_code
_entity_poly.pdbx_strand_id
1 'polypeptide(L)' 'PEPVDRPVKFQEVFATLYNCLGINTATATVKDPQGRPHYLVDSGIKPIRELIS' A
#
# COMPACT_ATOMS: atom_id res chain seq x y z
N PRO A 1 15.81 -13.78 0.55
CA PRO A 1 16.21 -12.45 0.02
C PRO A 1 16.34 -11.46 1.17
N GLU A 2 17.53 -10.90 1.31
CA GLU A 2 17.77 -9.76 2.20
C GLU A 2 17.07 -8.50 1.64
N PRO A 3 16.81 -7.47 2.45
CA PRO A 3 16.19 -6.22 1.97
C PRO A 3 16.94 -5.57 0.80
N VAL A 4 18.24 -5.82 0.69
CA VAL A 4 19.08 -5.35 -0.43
C VAL A 4 18.80 -6.11 -1.74
N ASP A 5 18.37 -7.38 -1.66
CA ASP A 5 18.02 -8.21 -2.82
C ASP A 5 16.66 -7.85 -3.41
N ARG A 6 15.80 -7.20 -2.62
CA ARG A 6 14.46 -6.75 -3.02
C ARG A 6 14.24 -5.33 -2.50
N PRO A 7 14.66 -4.30 -3.25
CA PRO A 7 14.50 -2.92 -2.83
C PRO A 7 13.02 -2.59 -2.61
N VAL A 8 12.74 -1.90 -1.51
CA VAL A 8 11.41 -1.48 -1.10
C VAL A 8 11.03 -0.19 -1.82
N LYS A 9 9.86 -0.18 -2.46
CA LYS A 9 9.25 1.05 -2.97
C LYS A 9 8.61 1.82 -1.82
N PHE A 10 8.67 3.15 -1.87
CA PHE A 10 8.08 3.98 -0.82
C PHE A 10 6.59 3.70 -0.60
N GLN A 11 5.83 3.40 -1.67
CA GLN A 11 4.41 3.05 -1.55
C GLN A 11 4.15 1.71 -0.82
N GLU A 12 5.13 0.79 -0.76
CA GLU A 12 4.98 -0.44 0.03
C GLU A 12 4.95 -0.15 1.54
N VAL A 13 5.56 0.95 1.99
CA VAL A 13 5.46 1.42 3.38
C VAL A 13 4.01 1.79 3.70
N PHE A 14 3.36 2.56 2.83
CA PHE A 14 1.95 2.93 3.00
C PHE A 14 1.02 1.72 2.89
N ALA A 15 1.25 0.81 1.93
CA ALA A 15 0.46 -0.41 1.83
C ALA A 15 0.56 -1.26 3.10
N THR A 16 1.73 -1.31 3.73
CA THR A 16 1.93 -1.99 5.02
C THR A 16 1.15 -1.31 6.14
N LEU A 17 1.24 0.02 6.25
CA LEU A 17 0.49 0.79 7.24
C LEU A 17 -1.03 0.56 7.09
N TYR A 18 -1.56 0.67 5.88
CA TYR A 18 -2.98 0.45 5.61
C TYR A 18 -3.41 -0.98 5.92
N ASN A 19 -2.57 -1.98 5.63
CA ASN A 19 -2.81 -3.37 6.00
C ASN A 19 -2.91 -3.54 7.53
N CYS A 20 -2.01 -2.93 8.30
CA CYS A 20 -2.07 -2.96 9.77
C CYS A 20 -3.35 -2.32 10.33
N LEU A 21 -3.95 -1.39 9.59
CA LEU A 21 -5.23 -0.75 9.91
C LEU A 21 -6.45 -1.54 9.39
N GLY A 22 -6.24 -2.71 8.77
CA GLY A 22 -7.31 -3.51 8.18
C GLY A 22 -7.90 -2.94 6.89
N ILE A 23 -7.21 -1.99 6.25
CA ILE A 23 -7.66 -1.33 5.02
C ILE A 23 -7.13 -2.10 3.80
N ASN A 24 -8.04 -2.58 2.97
CA ASN A 24 -7.69 -3.24 1.71
C ASN A 24 -7.35 -2.21 0.62
N THR A 25 -6.07 -2.00 0.37
CA THR A 25 -5.59 -1.04 -0.65
C THR A 25 -5.95 -1.41 -2.09
N ALA A 26 -6.35 -2.66 -2.37
CA ALA A 26 -6.78 -3.07 -3.70
C ALA A 26 -8.17 -2.52 -4.08
N THR A 27 -8.97 -2.10 -3.09
CA THR A 27 -10.34 -1.60 -3.30
C THR A 27 -10.59 -0.25 -2.65
N ALA A 28 -9.84 0.11 -1.61
CA ALA A 28 -10.00 1.36 -0.91
C ALA A 28 -9.60 2.54 -1.80
N THR A 29 -10.44 3.57 -1.78
CA THR A 29 -10.21 4.84 -2.48
C THR A 29 -10.54 6.00 -1.55
N VAL A 30 -9.86 7.13 -1.77
CA VAL A 30 -10.25 8.43 -1.21
C VAL A 30 -10.82 9.29 -2.33
N LYS A 31 -11.80 10.12 -2.00
CA LYS A 31 -12.33 11.09 -2.95
C LYS A 31 -11.50 12.37 -2.88
N ASP A 32 -11.13 12.90 -4.04
CA ASP A 32 -10.61 14.26 -4.13
C ASP A 32 -11.73 15.30 -3.87
N PRO A 33 -11.42 16.61 -3.81
CA PRO A 33 -12.44 17.65 -3.62
C PRO A 33 -13.51 17.70 -4.72
N GLN A 34 -13.28 17.11 -5.89
CA GLN A 34 -14.23 17.01 -7.00
C GLN A 34 -15.05 15.70 -6.92
N GLY A 35 -14.82 14.88 -5.90
CA GLY A 35 -15.52 13.61 -5.68
C GLY A 35 -14.95 12.42 -6.45
N ARG A 36 -13.84 12.59 -7.19
CA ARG A 36 -13.25 11.49 -7.98
C ARG A 36 -12.50 10.53 -7.07
N PRO A 37 -12.70 9.21 -7.19
CA PRO A 37 -11.99 8.23 -6.39
C PRO A 37 -10.55 8.07 -6.86
N HIS A 38 -9.61 8.07 -5.93
CA HIS A 38 -8.19 7.77 -6.12
C HIS A 38 -7.80 6.63 -5.19
N TYR A 39 -7.07 5.64 -5.70
CA TYR A 39 -6.54 4.56 -4.89
C TYR A 39 -5.48 5.05 -3.90
N LEU A 40 -5.35 4.34 -2.78
CA LEU A 40 -4.41 4.70 -1.71
C LEU A 40 -2.94 4.52 -2.10
N VAL A 41 -2.68 3.60 -3.03
CA VAL A 41 -1.36 3.29 -3.60
C VAL A 41 -1.54 2.90 -5.07
N ASP A 42 -0.45 2.90 -5.84
CA ASP A 42 -0.46 2.46 -7.22
C ASP A 42 -0.84 0.98 -7.34
N SER A 43 -1.39 0.61 -8.50
CA SER A 43 -1.77 -0.76 -8.78
C SER A 43 -0.59 -1.73 -8.64
N GLY A 44 -0.82 -2.85 -7.96
CA GLY A 44 0.19 -3.88 -7.75
C GLY A 44 1.17 -3.62 -6.60
N ILE A 45 1.08 -2.47 -5.92
CA ILE A 45 1.79 -2.27 -4.66
C ILE A 45 1.18 -3.15 -3.57
N LYS A 46 2.03 -3.89 -2.88
CA LYS A 46 1.66 -4.82 -1.82
C LYS A 46 2.37 -4.43 -0.52
N PRO A 47 1.82 -4.81 0.65
CA PRO A 47 2.53 -4.69 1.91
C PRO A 47 3.90 -5.40 1.87
N ILE A 48 4.83 -4.90 2.68
CA ILE A 48 6.13 -5.52 2.91
C ILE A 48 5.87 -6.83 3.63
N ARG A 49 6.07 -7.95 2.93
CA ARG A 49 5.70 -9.30 3.39
C ARG A 49 6.41 -9.70 4.68
N GLU A 50 7.58 -9.13 4.93
CA GLU A 50 8.41 -9.37 6.10
C GLU A 50 7.87 -8.69 7.37
N LEU A 51 6.93 -7.74 7.24
CA LEU A 51 6.38 -6.93 8.34
C LEU A 51 4.91 -7.21 8.65
N ILE A 52 4.30 -8.16 7.95
CA ILE A 52 2.90 -8.56 8.14
C ILE A 52 2.87 -9.96 8.78
N SER A 53 1.91 -10.18 9.68
CA SER A 53 1.71 -11.45 10.39
C SER A 53 0.81 -12.41 9.64
#